data_AF-A0AAF0R1E0-F1
#
_entry.id   AF-A0AAF0R1E0-F1
#
_cell.length_a   1.000
_cell.length_b   1.000
_cell.length_c   1.000
_cell.angle_alpha   90.00
_cell.angle_beta   90.00
_cell.angle_gamma   90.00
#
_symmetry.space_group_name_H-M   'P 1'
#
loop_
_entity.id
_entity.type
_entity.pdbx_description
1 polymer ?
#
loop_
_entity_poly.entity_id
_entity_poly.type
_entity_poly.pdbx_seq_one_letter_code
_entity_poly.pdbx_strand_id
1 'polypeptide(L)'
;MIINENLEYAVIGKFSYGWPAIQDLRNLIPKQCELKGECNIGLLSNRLVLIKAMLLEDYVHLLSKSAFYITQRNRSFPMLTLK
;
A
#
# COMPACT_ATOMS: atom_id res chain seq x y z
N MET A 1 -3.70 -1.85 28.43
CA MET A 1 -3.43 -2.94 27.48
C MET A 1 -2.58 -2.34 26.37
N ILE A 2 -1.27 -2.61 26.37
CA ILE A 2 -0.38 -2.15 25.30
C ILE A 2 -0.58 -3.13 24.15
N ILE A 3 -1.36 -2.72 23.15
CA ILE A 3 -1.54 -3.50 21.93
C ILE A 3 -0.25 -3.31 21.13
N ASN A 4 0.62 -4.32 21.11
CA ASN A 4 1.68 -4.38 20.11
C ASN A 4 0.99 -4.56 18.76
N GLU A 5 0.88 -3.49 17.97
CA GLU A 5 0.18 -3.54 16.68
C GLU A 5 0.89 -4.39 15.61
N ASN A 6 1.97 -5.09 15.96
CA ASN A 6 2.80 -5.90 15.05
C ASN A 6 2.99 -5.17 13.72
N LEU A 7 3.43 -3.91 13.77
CA LEU A 7 3.65 -3.06 12.59
C LEU A 7 4.94 -3.43 11.82
N GLU A 8 5.49 -4.60 12.11
CA GLU A 8 6.54 -5.20 11.31
C GLU A 8 6.07 -5.26 9.85
N TYR A 9 6.95 -4.80 8.95
CA TYR A 9 6.72 -4.78 7.50
C TYR A 9 5.56 -3.89 7.03
N ALA A 10 5.21 -2.86 7.81
CA ALA A 10 4.23 -1.85 7.43
C ALA A 10 4.87 -0.67 6.67
N VAL A 11 4.24 -0.28 5.55
CA VAL A 11 4.64 0.85 4.70
C VAL A 11 3.45 1.79 4.53
N ILE A 12 3.70 3.09 4.53
CA ILE A 12 2.67 4.09 4.25
C ILE A 12 2.69 4.44 2.76
N GLY A 13 1.57 4.20 2.08
CA GLY A 13 1.32 4.67 0.72
C GLY A 13 0.56 6.00 0.72
N LYS A 14 1.11 7.03 0.10
CA LYS A 14 0.49 8.35 -0.07
C LYS A 14 0.08 8.58 -1.51
N PHE A 15 -1.21 8.76 -1.76
CA PHE A 15 -1.71 9.13 -3.08
C PHE A 15 -1.57 10.64 -3.33
N SER A 16 -1.03 11.02 -4.48
CA SER A 16 -0.83 12.44 -4.82
C SER A 16 -2.16 13.15 -5.13
N TYR A 17 -2.97 12.58 -6.04
CA TYR A 17 -4.24 13.14 -6.48
C TYR A 17 -5.24 12.03 -6.82
N GLY A 18 -6.50 12.23 -6.39
CA GLY A 18 -7.49 11.16 -6.41
C GLY A 18 -7.03 9.92 -5.64
N TRP A 19 -7.92 8.94 -5.50
CA TRP A 19 -7.57 7.57 -5.11
C TRP A 19 -8.78 6.66 -5.34
N PRO A 20 -8.56 5.37 -5.64
CA PRO A 20 -9.63 4.35 -5.66
C PRO A 20 -10.28 4.18 -4.29
N ALA A 21 -11.47 3.58 -4.23
CA ALA A 21 -12.06 3.22 -2.94
C ALA A 21 -11.18 2.19 -2.20
N ILE A 22 -11.20 2.19 -0.87
CA ILE A 22 -10.35 1.29 -0.06
C ILE A 22 -10.58 -0.20 -0.39
N GLN A 23 -11.82 -0.57 -0.73
CA GLN A 23 -12.16 -1.94 -1.14
C GLN A 23 -11.50 -2.32 -2.47
N ASP A 24 -11.38 -1.37 -3.39
CA ASP A 24 -10.65 -1.59 -4.65
C ASP A 24 -9.16 -1.66 -4.38
N LEU A 25 -8.62 -0.79 -3.53
CA LEU A 25 -7.20 -0.78 -3.18
C LEU A 25 -6.71 -2.11 -2.60
N ARG A 26 -7.53 -2.76 -1.77
CA ARG A 26 -7.24 -4.10 -1.23
C ARG A 26 -6.98 -5.15 -2.32
N ASN A 27 -7.59 -4.99 -3.49
CA ASN A 27 -7.41 -5.88 -4.62
C ASN A 27 -6.35 -5.37 -5.63
N LEU A 28 -6.22 -4.05 -5.79
CA LEU A 28 -5.35 -3.43 -6.78
C LEU A 28 -3.89 -3.37 -6.31
N ILE A 29 -3.63 -2.99 -5.06
CA ILE A 29 -2.27 -2.80 -4.54
C ILE A 29 -1.46 -4.10 -4.58
N PRO A 30 -1.94 -5.25 -4.09
CA PRO A 30 -1.14 -6.48 -4.12
C PRO A 30 -0.78 -6.88 -5.56
N LYS A 31 -1.75 -6.76 -6.48
CA LYS A 31 -1.58 -7.14 -7.90
C LYS A 31 -0.64 -6.20 -8.65
N GLN A 32 -0.81 -4.88 -8.48
CA GLN A 32 -0.09 -3.87 -9.26
C GLN A 32 1.25 -3.46 -8.63
N CYS A 33 1.44 -3.70 -7.34
CA CYS A 33 2.73 -3.58 -6.68
C CYS A 33 3.53 -4.89 -6.74
N GLU A 34 3.05 -5.91 -7.46
CA GLU A 34 3.73 -7.19 -7.67
C GLU A 34 4.10 -7.91 -6.36
N LEU A 35 3.24 -7.78 -5.34
CA LEU A 35 3.45 -8.41 -4.04
C LEU A 35 3.18 -9.91 -4.13
N LYS A 36 4.10 -10.71 -3.59
CA LYS A 36 4.03 -12.18 -3.65
C LYS A 36 3.18 -12.75 -2.54
N GLY A 37 3.27 -12.18 -1.34
CA GLY A 37 2.57 -12.61 -0.15
C GLY A 37 1.24 -11.90 0.06
N GLU A 38 0.51 -12.37 1.07
CA GLU A 38 -0.66 -11.65 1.56
C GLU A 38 -0.23 -10.30 2.15
N CYS A 39 -1.05 -9.28 1.93
CA CYS A 39 -0.87 -7.99 2.58
C CYS A 39 -2.20 -7.44 3.08
N ASN A 40 -2.13 -6.74 4.21
CA ASN A 40 -3.27 -6.06 4.80
C ASN A 40 -3.22 -4.58 4.44
N ILE A 41 -4.34 -4.07 3.92
CA ILE A 41 -4.44 -2.67 3.49
C ILE A 41 -5.51 -1.96 4.34
N GLY A 42 -5.03 -1.00 5.11
CA GLY A 42 -5.82 -0.12 5.97
C GLY A 42 -5.81 1.32 5.47
N LEU A 43 -6.86 2.07 5.82
CA LEU A 43 -6.89 3.52 5.59
C LEU A 43 -6.41 4.21 6.86
N LEU A 44 -5.37 5.04 6.76
CA LEU A 44 -4.90 5.86 7.88
C LEU A 44 -5.61 7.22 7.90
N SER A 45 -5.72 7.85 6.74
CA SER A 45 -6.34 9.16 6.57
C SER A 45 -6.64 9.42 5.08
N ASN A 46 -7.17 10.59 4.74
CA ASN A 46 -7.50 10.95 3.37
C ASN A 46 -6.24 10.86 2.47
N ARG A 47 -6.26 9.95 1.49
CA ARG A 47 -5.15 9.59 0.58
C ARG A 47 -3.95 8.87 1.21
N LEU A 48 -4.02 8.46 2.48
CA LEU A 48 -2.96 7.70 3.14
C LEU A 48 -3.44 6.29 3.46
N VAL A 49 -2.74 5.29 2.93
CA VAL A 49 -3.00 3.89 3.18
C VAL A 49 -1.83 3.26 3.93
N LEU A 50 -2.14 2.39 4.87
CA LEU A 50 -1.18 1.50 5.50
C LEU A 50 -1.18 0.19 4.72
N ILE A 51 -0.02 -0.21 4.24
CA ILE A 51 0.20 -1.48 3.55
C ILE A 51 1.09 -2.31 4.46
N LYS A 52 0.53 -3.35 5.07
CA LYS A 52 1.27 -4.28 5.90
C LYS A 52 1.55 -5.54 5.09
N ALA A 53 2.81 -5.73 4.69
CA ALA A 53 3.25 -6.95 4.04
C ALA A 53 3.44 -8.06 5.07
N MET A 54 3.19 -9.32 4.69
CA MET A 54 3.53 -10.47 5.51
C MET A 54 4.99 -10.91 5.32
N LEU A 55 5.55 -10.67 4.12
CA LEU A 55 6.90 -11.08 3.74
C LEU A 55 7.87 -9.90 3.76
N LEU A 56 9.10 -10.15 4.24
CA LEU A 56 10.18 -9.17 4.18
C LEU A 56 10.53 -8.77 2.74
N GLU A 57 10.46 -9.70 1.78
CA GLU A 57 10.73 -9.41 0.37
C GLU A 57 9.77 -8.36 -0.20
N ASP A 58 8.48 -8.49 0.09
CA ASP A 58 7.45 -7.55 -0.35
C ASP A 58 7.62 -6.18 0.31
N TYR A 59 7.99 -6.17 1.60
CA TYR A 59 8.33 -4.94 2.30
C TYR A 59 9.51 -4.21 1.66
N VAL A 60 10.60 -4.93 1.40
CA VAL A 60 11.77 -4.37 0.71
C VAL A 60 11.39 -3.92 -0.70
N HIS A 61 10.55 -4.66 -1.42
CA HIS A 61 10.05 -4.28 -2.74
C HIS A 61 9.30 -2.94 -2.68
N LEU A 62 8.37 -2.79 -1.74
CA LEU A 62 7.61 -1.56 -1.52
C LEU A 62 8.51 -0.36 -1.20
N LEU A 63 9.60 -0.56 -0.44
CA LEU A 63 10.55 0.50 -0.11
C LEU A 63 11.59 0.79 -1.22
N SER A 64 11.83 -0.18 -2.11
CA SER A 64 12.82 -0.05 -3.18
C SER A 64 12.38 0.94 -4.26
N LYS A 65 11.07 1.00 -4.54
CA LYS A 65 10.47 1.92 -5.51
C LYS A 65 10.01 3.18 -4.79
N SER A 66 10.22 4.35 -5.40
CA SER A 66 9.77 5.64 -4.86
C SER A 66 8.27 5.89 -5.09
N ALA A 67 7.70 5.28 -6.13
CA ALA A 67 6.31 5.44 -6.51
C ALA A 67 5.77 4.17 -7.18
N PHE A 68 4.51 3.87 -6.91
CA PHE A 68 3.69 2.89 -7.63
C PHE A 68 2.55 3.62 -8.33
N TYR A 69 2.09 3.08 -9.45
CA TYR A 69 0.97 3.64 -10.19
C TYR A 69 -0.21 2.68 -10.10
N ILE A 70 -1.24 3.08 -9.37
CA ILE A 70 -2.43 2.27 -9.21
C ILE A 70 -3.44 2.64 -10.30
N THR A 71 -3.70 1.72 -11.22
CA THR A 71 -4.57 1.94 -12.38
C THR A 71 -5.96 1.35 -12.13
N GLN A 72 -7.01 2.15 -12.33
CA GLN A 72 -8.41 1.72 -12.25
C GLN A 72 -9.26 2.49 -13.28
N ARG A 73 -10.05 1.77 -14.10
CA ARG A 73 -10.98 2.38 -15.08
C ARG A 73 -10.34 3.50 -15.90
N ASN A 74 -9.18 3.23 -16.50
CA ASN A 74 -8.37 4.16 -17.32
C ASN A 74 -7.83 5.40 -16.58
N ARG A 75 -7.90 5.44 -15.26
CA ARG A 75 -7.23 6.45 -14.42
C ARG A 75 -6.04 5.81 -13.73
N SER A 76 -4.95 6.57 -13.62
CA SER A 76 -3.75 6.17 -12.88
C SER A 76 -3.56 7.08 -11.68
N PHE A 77 -3.40 6.47 -10.51
CA PHE A 77 -3.25 7.12 -9.23
C PHE A 77 -1.83 6.87 -8.72
N PRO A 78 -0.93 7.88 -8.75
CA PRO A 78 0.41 7.73 -8.23
C PRO A 78 0.37 7.61 -6.70
N MET A 79 0.96 6.55 -6.18
CA MET A 79 1.11 6.22 -4.78
C MET A 79 2.60 6.23 -4.40
N LEU A 80 3.00 7.18 -3.57
CA LEU A 80 4.36 7.29 -3.05
C LEU A 80 4.48 6.43 -1.79
N THR A 81 5.52 5.60 -1.70
CA THR A 81 5.85 4.92 -0.46
C THR A 81 6.71 5.84 0.41
N LEU A 82 6.22 6.12 1.63
CA LEU A 82 6.98 6.89 2.60
C LEU A 82 7.94 5.95 3.31
N LYS A 83 9.22 6.35 3.33
CA LYS A 83 10.32 5.64 3.99
C LYS A 83 10.47 6.10 5.43
#